data_AF-A0A565AY15-F1
#
_entry.id   AF-A0A565AY15-F1
#
_cell.length_a   1.000
_cell.length_b   1.000
_cell.length_c   1.000
_cell.angle_alpha   90.00
_cell.angle_beta   90.00
_cell.angle_gamma   90.00
#
_symmetry.space_group_name_H-M   'P 1'
#
loop_
_entity.id
_entity.type
_entity.pdbx_description
1 polymer ?
#
loop_
_entity_poly.entity_id
_entity_poly.type
_entity_poly.pdbx_seq_one_letter_code
_entity_poly.pdbx_strand_id
1 'polypeptide(L)'
;MANVKLLYHYLVSHFFKLCLLSLMALVAIKASSLNQEDVNNLWFHIQHNLVILTTISMVLAFGSAVYLVARPRDITSLTTPAIYLLRIKITVQRIIDGIHKNRELDSSLSLLAGDSSLDFFVRVLERSGLGDETYLPDAILNFPLLNSMAAAQEETEQVIFDAIENLLANTKVNPRDIGIIVVNSSMFNPTPSLSAMVLNKYKLRRNIKSFSLGGMGCSADVIAIDLAKDLLQVHKNTYALVVSTESQPHVHW
;
A
#
# COMPACT_ATOMS: atom_id res chain seq x y z
N MET A 1 5.77 -31.49 1.82
CA MET A 1 4.33 -31.14 1.73
C MET A 1 4.05 -29.71 1.27
N ALA A 2 4.89 -28.70 1.61
CA ALA A 2 4.68 -27.31 1.19
C ALA A 2 4.68 -27.09 -0.34
N ASN A 3 5.58 -27.76 -1.07
CA ASN A 3 5.70 -27.59 -2.53
C ASN A 3 4.48 -28.06 -3.33
N VAL A 4 3.72 -29.01 -2.79
CA VAL A 4 2.52 -29.54 -3.48
C VAL A 4 1.39 -28.52 -3.45
N LYS A 5 1.23 -27.77 -2.35
CA LYS A 5 0.24 -26.70 -2.24
C LYS A 5 0.58 -25.52 -3.15
N LEU A 6 1.86 -25.16 -3.23
CA LEU A 6 2.33 -24.08 -4.10
C LEU A 6 2.15 -24.43 -5.58
N LEU A 7 2.51 -25.66 -5.97
CA LEU A 7 2.34 -26.16 -7.33
C LEU A 7 0.86 -26.24 -7.71
N TYR A 8 0.00 -26.72 -6.80
CA TYR A 8 -1.44 -26.78 -7.02
C TYR A 8 -2.06 -25.38 -7.17
N HIS A 9 -1.69 -24.43 -6.29
CA HIS A 9 -2.16 -23.07 -6.38
C HIS A 9 -1.72 -22.39 -7.69
N TYR A 10 -0.47 -22.61 -8.11
CA TYR A 10 0.06 -22.11 -9.38
C TYR A 10 -0.65 -22.74 -10.60
N LEU A 11 -0.89 -24.04 -10.57
CA LEU A 11 -1.63 -24.76 -11.62
C LEU A 11 -3.06 -24.26 -11.75
N VAL A 12 -3.74 -24.01 -10.64
CA VAL A 12 -5.12 -23.51 -10.62
C VAL A 12 -5.18 -22.04 -11.04
N SER A 13 -4.27 -21.19 -10.55
CA SER A 13 -4.25 -19.75 -10.87
C SER A 13 -3.87 -19.47 -12.33
N HIS A 14 -3.07 -20.34 -12.95
CA HIS A 14 -2.65 -20.23 -14.34
C HIS A 14 -3.25 -21.29 -15.27
N PHE A 15 -4.24 -22.05 -14.79
CA PHE A 15 -4.87 -23.14 -15.54
C PHE A 15 -5.33 -22.72 -16.92
N PHE A 16 -6.08 -21.61 -17.00
CA PHE A 16 -6.57 -21.07 -18.26
C PHE A 16 -5.44 -20.65 -19.20
N LYS A 17 -4.35 -20.07 -18.67
CA LYS A 17 -3.19 -19.65 -19.48
C LYS A 17 -2.44 -20.86 -20.03
N LEU A 18 -2.25 -21.91 -19.22
CA LEU A 18 -1.58 -23.15 -19.62
C LEU A 18 -2.40 -23.92 -20.66
N CYS A 19 -3.72 -24.01 -20.48
CA CYS A 19 -4.63 -24.58 -21.49
C CYS A 19 -4.58 -23.78 -22.80
N LEU A 20 -4.59 -22.45 -22.75
CA LEU A 20 -4.50 -21.60 -23.95
C LEU A 20 -3.17 -21.80 -24.67
N LEU A 21 -2.05 -21.87 -23.93
CA LEU A 21 -0.72 -22.10 -24.51
C LEU A 21 -0.63 -23.47 -25.19
N SER A 22 -1.16 -24.52 -24.55
CA SER A 22 -1.23 -25.87 -25.12
C SER A 22 -2.12 -25.93 -26.36
N LEU A 23 -3.26 -25.26 -26.33
CA LEU A 23 -4.17 -25.17 -27.47
C LEU A 23 -3.52 -24.44 -28.65
N MET A 24 -2.82 -23.33 -28.39
CA MET A 24 -2.05 -22.60 -29.41
C MET A 24 -0.92 -23.45 -30.00
N ALA A 25 -0.21 -24.22 -29.18
CA ALA A 25 0.82 -25.13 -29.67
C ALA A 25 0.25 -26.26 -30.55
N LEU A 26 -0.89 -26.83 -30.15
CA LEU A 26 -1.61 -27.84 -30.95
C LEU A 26 -2.08 -27.28 -32.30
N VAL A 27 -2.63 -26.06 -32.29
CA VAL A 27 -3.03 -25.36 -33.52
C VAL A 27 -1.81 -25.07 -34.39
N ALA A 28 -0.67 -24.64 -33.82
CA ALA A 28 0.55 -24.37 -34.56
C ALA A 28 1.16 -25.63 -35.21
N ILE A 29 1.20 -26.75 -34.48
CA ILE A 29 1.67 -28.05 -35.01
C ILE A 29 0.77 -28.50 -36.16
N LYS A 30 -0.55 -28.38 -35.99
CA LYS A 30 -1.50 -28.78 -37.02
C LYS A 30 -1.46 -27.82 -38.22
N ALA A 31 -1.21 -26.54 -37.98
CA ALA A 31 -1.02 -25.54 -39.01
C ALA A 31 0.26 -25.75 -39.83
N SER A 32 1.34 -26.24 -39.22
CA SER A 32 2.57 -26.55 -39.98
C SER A 32 2.45 -27.79 -40.86
N SER A 33 1.44 -28.64 -40.61
CA SER A 33 1.14 -29.81 -41.43
C SER A 33 0.08 -29.58 -42.52
N LEU A 34 -0.53 -28.39 -42.56
CA LEU A 34 -1.56 -28.05 -43.56
C LEU A 34 -0.92 -27.64 -44.88
N ASN A 35 -1.28 -28.30 -45.97
CA ASN A 35 -0.90 -27.90 -47.32
C ASN A 35 -1.81 -26.77 -47.84
N GLN A 36 -1.38 -26.07 -48.89
CA GLN A 36 -2.14 -24.97 -49.52
C GLN A 36 -3.55 -25.38 -49.98
N GLU A 37 -3.73 -26.63 -50.42
CA GLU A 37 -5.03 -27.19 -50.82
C GLU A 37 -5.97 -27.44 -49.63
N ASP A 38 -5.44 -27.87 -48.48
CA ASP A 38 -6.23 -28.10 -47.28
C ASP A 38 -6.78 -26.79 -46.70
N VAL A 39 -6.00 -25.71 -46.78
CA VAL A 39 -6.42 -24.37 -46.37
C VAL A 39 -7.57 -23.87 -47.26
N ASN A 40 -7.46 -24.09 -48.58
CA ASN A 40 -8.54 -23.72 -49.52
C ASN A 40 -9.80 -24.56 -49.28
N ASN A 41 -9.69 -25.87 -49.03
CA ASN A 41 -10.82 -26.72 -48.69
C ASN A 41 -11.48 -26.32 -47.36
N LEU A 42 -10.67 -26.00 -46.34
CA LEU A 42 -11.16 -25.51 -45.06
C LEU A 42 -11.90 -24.18 -45.22
N TRP A 43 -11.37 -23.27 -46.05
CA TRP A 43 -12.01 -22.00 -46.37
C TRP A 43 -13.36 -22.19 -47.08
N PHE A 44 -13.42 -23.10 -48.06
CA PHE A 44 -14.67 -23.45 -48.74
C PHE A 44 -15.70 -24.07 -47.77
N HIS A 45 -15.28 -24.94 -46.86
CA HIS A 45 -16.15 -25.54 -45.84
C HIS A 45 -16.62 -24.52 -44.79
N ILE A 46 -15.77 -23.58 -44.37
CA ILE A 46 -16.13 -22.50 -43.46
C ILE A 46 -17.16 -21.56 -44.10
N GLN A 47 -17.02 -21.27 -45.41
CA GLN A 47 -17.95 -20.41 -46.14
C GLN A 47 -19.31 -21.09 -46.42
N HIS A 48 -19.32 -22.39 -46.74
CA HIS A 48 -20.54 -23.10 -47.13
C HIS A 48 -21.29 -23.77 -45.98
N ASN A 49 -20.64 -24.01 -44.84
CA ASN A 49 -21.23 -24.79 -43.76
C ASN A 49 -21.59 -23.89 -42.56
N LEU A 50 -22.82 -23.37 -42.60
CA LEU A 50 -23.42 -22.49 -41.59
C LEU A 50 -23.33 -23.07 -40.17
N VAL A 51 -23.34 -24.41 -40.04
CA VAL A 51 -23.18 -25.13 -38.77
C VAL A 51 -21.78 -24.96 -38.16
N ILE A 52 -20.73 -24.91 -38.99
CA ILE A 52 -19.35 -24.70 -38.51
C ILE A 52 -19.17 -23.26 -38.02
N LEU A 53 -19.77 -22.30 -38.72
CA LEU A 53 -19.70 -20.89 -38.32
C LEU A 53 -20.43 -20.64 -37.00
N THR A 54 -21.63 -21.21 -36.81
CA THR A 54 -22.40 -21.05 -35.57
C THR A 54 -21.73 -21.73 -34.38
N THR A 55 -21.13 -22.90 -34.57
CA THR A 55 -20.39 -23.61 -33.50
C THR A 55 -19.15 -22.87 -33.06
N ILE A 56 -18.33 -22.34 -33.99
CA ILE A 56 -17.16 -21.52 -33.65
C ILE A 56 -17.58 -20.24 -32.92
N SER A 57 -18.62 -19.57 -33.40
CA SER A 57 -19.16 -18.37 -32.76
C SER A 57 -19.63 -18.64 -31.32
N MET A 58 -20.30 -19.78 -31.09
CA MET A 58 -20.76 -20.17 -29.76
C MET A 58 -19.60 -20.48 -28.81
N VAL A 59 -18.56 -21.16 -29.30
CA VAL A 59 -17.35 -21.45 -28.50
C VAL A 59 -16.61 -20.16 -28.14
N LEU A 60 -16.45 -19.23 -29.09
CA LEU A 60 -15.81 -17.93 -28.83
C LEU A 60 -16.63 -17.08 -27.86
N ALA A 61 -17.96 -17.04 -28.01
CA ALA A 61 -18.85 -16.31 -27.10
C ALA A 61 -18.79 -16.89 -25.68
N PHE A 62 -18.83 -18.23 -25.54
CA PHE A 62 -18.70 -18.89 -24.25
C PHE A 62 -17.32 -18.67 -23.63
N GLY A 63 -16.25 -18.81 -24.40
CA GLY A 63 -14.89 -18.55 -23.94
C GLY A 63 -14.69 -17.10 -23.49
N SER A 64 -15.25 -16.14 -24.23
CA SER A 64 -15.24 -14.71 -23.85
C SER A 64 -16.05 -14.45 -22.58
N ALA A 65 -17.24 -15.05 -22.45
CA ALA A 65 -18.06 -14.91 -21.24
C ALA A 65 -17.35 -15.47 -20.01
N VAL A 66 -16.77 -16.68 -20.12
CA VAL A 66 -15.97 -17.28 -19.04
C VAL A 66 -14.74 -16.42 -18.74
N TYR A 67 -14.05 -15.89 -19.75
CA TYR A 67 -12.90 -15.00 -19.55
C TYR A 67 -13.29 -13.69 -18.83
N LEU A 68 -14.39 -13.06 -19.22
CA LEU A 68 -14.88 -11.83 -18.59
C LEU A 68 -15.36 -12.06 -17.14
N VAL A 69 -15.94 -13.24 -16.86
CA VAL A 69 -16.39 -13.61 -15.51
C VAL A 69 -15.22 -14.06 -14.63
N ALA A 70 -14.23 -14.76 -15.19
CA ALA A 70 -13.04 -15.23 -14.49
C ALA A 70 -11.96 -14.15 -14.36
N ARG A 71 -12.04 -13.06 -15.16
CA ARG A 71 -11.15 -11.92 -15.02
C ARG A 71 -11.34 -11.33 -13.62
N PRO A 72 -10.28 -11.23 -12.80
CA PRO A 72 -10.36 -10.51 -11.54
C PRO A 72 -10.82 -9.09 -11.85
N ARG A 73 -12.00 -8.70 -11.36
CA ARG A 73 -12.51 -7.36 -11.56
C ARG A 73 -11.52 -6.41 -10.91
N ASP A 74 -10.94 -5.52 -11.72
CA ASP A 74 -10.00 -4.52 -11.25
C ASP A 74 -10.68 -3.74 -10.11
N ILE A 75 -10.10 -3.85 -8.91
CA ILE A 75 -10.49 -3.01 -7.77
C ILE A 75 -10.36 -1.59 -8.29
N THR A 76 -11.48 -0.88 -8.43
CA THR A 76 -11.51 0.46 -9.02
C THR A 76 -10.74 1.39 -8.09
N SER A 77 -9.44 1.55 -8.36
CA SER A 77 -8.52 2.32 -7.54
C SER A 77 -8.82 3.80 -7.70
N LEU A 78 -9.73 4.34 -6.89
CA LEU A 78 -9.69 5.76 -6.58
C LEU A 78 -8.55 5.97 -5.59
N THR A 79 -7.35 6.22 -6.11
CA THR A 79 -6.22 6.62 -5.27
C THR A 79 -5.86 8.05 -5.63
N THR A 80 -6.47 9.01 -4.93
CA THR A 80 -5.76 10.27 -4.70
C THR A 80 -4.91 10.02 -3.46
N PRO A 81 -3.58 9.85 -3.58
CA PRO A 81 -2.73 9.79 -2.40
C PRO A 81 -2.79 11.16 -1.73
N ALA A 82 -3.46 11.25 -0.59
CA ALA A 82 -3.34 12.41 0.29
C ALA A 82 -2.03 12.23 1.06
N ILE A 83 -0.93 12.73 0.50
CA ILE A 83 0.36 12.80 1.20
C ILE A 83 0.28 14.01 2.13
N TYR A 84 0.26 13.76 3.43
CA TYR A 84 0.33 14.81 4.43
C TYR A 84 1.70 14.76 5.11
N LEU A 85 2.53 15.75 4.80
CA LEU A 85 3.78 15.97 5.51
C LEU A 85 3.48 16.97 6.63
N LEU A 86 3.32 16.48 7.86
CA LEU A 86 3.24 17.40 8.99
C LEU A 86 4.64 17.99 9.24
N ARG A 87 4.69 19.32 9.05
CA ARG A 87 5.32 20.40 9.85
C ARG A 87 6.58 20.00 10.63
N ILE A 88 7.73 20.69 10.57
CA ILE A 88 8.09 22.00 10.01
C ILE A 88 9.21 21.78 8.99
N LYS A 89 9.19 22.53 7.90
CA LYS A 89 10.36 22.60 7.01
C LYS A 89 11.54 23.18 7.79
N ILE A 90 12.56 22.37 7.95
CA ILE A 90 13.73 22.70 8.73
C ILE A 90 14.99 22.45 7.91
N THR A 91 15.90 23.42 8.00
CA THR A 91 17.22 23.35 7.41
C THR A 91 18.16 22.60 8.34
N VAL A 92 19.16 21.92 7.77
CA VAL A 92 20.23 21.24 8.52
C VAL A 92 20.84 22.15 9.60
N GLN A 93 21.04 23.43 9.29
CA GLN A 93 21.54 24.44 10.24
C GLN A 93 20.68 24.57 11.50
N ARG A 94 19.35 24.59 11.34
CA ARG A 94 18.43 24.74 12.47
C ARG A 94 18.34 23.48 13.32
N ILE A 95 18.61 22.30 12.75
CA ILE A 95 18.80 21.04 13.50
C ILE A 95 20.07 21.13 14.35
N ILE A 96 21.17 21.60 13.75
CA ILE A 96 22.47 21.78 14.42
C ILE A 96 22.36 22.77 15.57
N ASP A 97 21.73 23.92 15.34
CA ASP A 97 21.47 24.93 16.38
C ASP A 97 20.65 24.37 17.54
N GLY A 98 19.64 23.53 17.23
CA GLY A 98 18.85 22.83 18.23
C GLY A 98 19.70 21.89 19.10
N ILE A 99 20.57 21.09 18.47
CA ILE A 99 21.48 20.17 19.18
C ILE A 99 22.43 20.95 20.09
N HIS A 100 23.02 22.06 19.61
CA HIS A 100 23.89 22.91 20.42
C HIS A 100 23.17 23.51 21.62
N LYS A 101 21.96 24.04 21.42
CA LYS A 101 21.15 24.61 22.50
C LYS A 101 20.77 23.55 23.55
N ASN A 102 20.47 22.33 23.13
CA ASN A 102 20.13 21.24 24.03
C ASN A 102 21.31 20.81 24.91
N ARG A 103 22.54 20.84 24.36
CA ARG A 103 23.79 20.55 25.09
C ARG A 103 24.04 21.50 26.26
N GLU A 104 23.63 22.76 26.14
CA GLU A 104 23.76 23.76 27.21
C GLU A 104 22.74 23.56 28.33
N LEU A 105 21.57 23.01 28.01
CA LEU A 105 20.42 22.88 28.92
C LEU A 105 20.36 21.53 29.66
N ASP A 106 20.85 20.44 29.05
CA ASP A 106 20.80 19.10 29.67
C ASP A 106 22.11 18.33 29.45
N SER A 107 22.90 18.21 30.53
CA SER A 107 24.18 17.51 30.52
C SER A 107 24.05 15.99 30.32
N SER A 108 22.85 15.40 30.38
CA SER A 108 22.64 13.97 30.17
C SER A 108 22.66 13.56 28.69
N LEU A 109 22.30 14.48 27.79
CA LEU A 109 22.41 14.32 26.33
C LEU A 109 23.86 14.46 25.81
N SER A 110 24.78 14.93 26.66
CA SER A 110 26.22 15.03 26.34
C SER A 110 26.86 13.68 26.01
N LEU A 111 26.25 12.57 26.44
CA LEU A 111 26.70 11.20 26.15
C LEU A 111 26.55 10.80 24.67
N LEU A 112 25.66 11.46 23.91
CA LEU A 112 25.50 11.22 22.47
C LEU A 112 26.37 12.16 21.60
N ALA A 113 26.94 13.20 22.20
CA ALA A 113 27.51 14.35 21.50
C ALA A 113 28.90 14.75 22.04
N GLY A 114 29.89 13.86 21.91
CA GLY A 114 31.27 14.32 21.87
C GLY A 114 31.46 15.22 20.64
N ASP A 115 32.37 16.19 20.69
CA ASP A 115 32.57 17.12 19.56
C ASP A 115 32.84 16.39 18.23
N SER A 116 33.49 15.22 18.31
CA SER A 116 33.72 14.33 17.16
C SER A 116 32.47 13.61 16.64
N SER A 117 31.51 13.25 17.50
CA SER A 117 30.26 12.59 17.07
C SER A 117 29.28 13.59 16.47
N LEU A 118 29.25 14.83 16.96
CA LEU A 118 28.45 15.90 16.38
C LEU A 118 28.97 16.28 14.98
N ASP A 119 30.28 16.48 14.85
CA ASP A 119 30.92 16.76 13.56
C ASP A 119 30.73 15.61 12.55
N PHE A 120 30.72 14.35 13.02
CA PHE A 120 30.31 13.22 12.19
C PHE A 120 28.84 13.28 11.77
N PHE A 121 27.92 13.56 12.70
CA PHE A 121 26.49 13.68 12.42
C PHE A 121 26.19 14.78 11.39
N VAL A 122 26.85 15.94 11.51
CA VAL A 122 26.74 17.04 10.53
C VAL A 122 27.16 16.57 9.14
N ARG A 123 28.34 15.93 9.01
CA ARG A 123 28.80 15.38 7.72
C ARG A 123 27.83 14.35 7.14
N VAL A 124 27.21 13.53 7.99
CA VAL A 124 26.20 12.55 7.54
C VAL A 124 24.96 13.27 7.02
N LEU A 125 24.45 14.28 7.74
CA LEU A 125 23.32 15.07 7.29
C LEU A 125 23.60 15.77 5.96
N GLU A 126 24.75 16.41 5.80
CA GLU A 126 25.17 17.08 4.56
C GLU A 126 25.30 16.12 3.36
N ARG A 127 25.55 14.84 3.61
CA ARG A 127 25.74 13.79 2.59
C ARG A 127 24.58 12.81 2.47
N SER A 128 23.50 13.03 3.21
CA SER A 128 22.33 12.14 3.27
C SER A 128 21.47 12.18 2.00
N GLY A 129 21.68 13.17 1.13
CA GLY A 129 20.83 13.42 -0.03
C GLY A 129 19.49 14.07 0.31
N LEU A 130 19.29 14.51 1.55
CA LEU A 130 18.18 15.38 1.93
C LEU A 130 18.33 16.76 1.26
N GLY A 131 17.22 17.37 0.87
CA GLY A 131 17.23 18.73 0.33
C GLY A 131 17.56 19.78 1.40
N ASP A 132 17.68 21.04 0.99
CA ASP A 132 18.00 22.17 1.88
C ASP A 132 16.98 22.34 3.02
N GLU A 133 15.76 21.82 2.83
CA GLU A 133 14.70 21.77 3.82
C GLU A 133 14.14 20.34 3.90
N THR A 134 13.98 19.82 5.12
CA THR A 134 13.32 18.53 5.40
C THR A 134 12.24 18.70 6.46
N TYR A 135 11.43 17.68 6.73
CA TYR A 135 10.42 17.69 7.79
C TYR A 135 10.93 16.89 8.99
N LEU A 136 10.75 17.44 10.18
CA LEU A 136 10.95 16.72 11.44
C LEU A 136 9.76 16.97 12.39
N PRO A 137 9.43 15.98 13.24
CA PRO A 137 8.54 16.15 14.38
C PRO A 137 8.87 17.38 15.23
N ASP A 138 7.84 18.13 15.64
CA ASP A 138 7.99 19.29 16.53
C ASP A 138 8.58 18.87 17.89
N ALA A 139 8.36 17.63 18.32
CA ALA A 139 8.92 17.05 19.53
C ALA A 139 10.46 17.10 19.57
N ILE A 140 11.12 17.00 18.41
CA ILE A 140 12.59 17.06 18.29
C ILE A 140 13.09 18.51 18.38
N LEU A 141 12.23 19.49 18.16
CA LEU A 141 12.56 20.92 18.14
C LEU A 141 12.25 21.64 19.46
N ASN A 142 11.48 21.01 20.34
CA ASN A 142 11.11 21.57 21.63
C ASN A 142 12.20 21.35 22.69
N PHE A 143 12.52 22.40 23.45
CA PHE A 143 13.53 22.36 24.51
C PHE A 143 12.94 22.88 25.84
N PRO A 144 12.90 22.06 26.91
CA PRO A 144 13.36 20.66 27.00
C PRO A 144 12.52 19.70 26.12
N LEU A 145 13.11 18.57 25.72
CA LEU A 145 12.43 17.57 24.88
C LEU A 145 11.15 17.09 25.57
N LEU A 146 10.02 17.23 24.89
CA LEU A 146 8.70 16.91 25.43
C LEU A 146 8.40 15.41 25.24
N ASN A 147 9.12 14.61 26.03
CA ASN A 147 9.18 13.15 25.91
C ASN A 147 8.09 12.47 26.75
N SER A 148 6.83 12.67 26.39
CA SER A 148 5.71 11.98 27.05
C SER A 148 4.87 11.19 26.06
N MET A 149 4.31 10.07 26.52
CA MET A 149 3.35 9.31 25.71
C MET A 149 2.13 10.14 25.30
N ALA A 150 1.71 11.07 26.15
CA ALA A 150 0.59 11.97 25.86
C ALA A 150 0.91 12.92 24.70
N ALA A 151 2.11 13.50 24.67
CA ALA A 151 2.56 14.38 23.58
C ALA A 151 2.68 13.61 22.25
N ALA A 152 3.28 12.41 22.29
CA ALA A 152 3.36 11.56 21.10
C ALA A 152 1.97 11.13 20.60
N GLN A 153 1.03 10.88 21.52
CA GLN A 153 -0.35 10.57 21.16
C GLN A 153 -1.03 11.75 20.50
N GLU A 154 -0.94 12.94 21.09
CA GLU A 154 -1.53 14.18 20.56
C GLU A 154 -1.00 14.50 19.16
N GLU A 155 0.32 14.45 18.97
CA GLU A 155 0.95 14.64 17.67
C GLU A 155 0.46 13.61 16.66
N THR A 156 0.49 12.32 17.01
CA THR A 156 0.04 11.24 16.12
C THR A 156 -1.43 11.40 15.72
N GLU A 157 -2.29 11.72 16.70
CA GLU A 157 -3.71 11.97 16.46
C GLU A 157 -3.92 13.14 15.51
N GLN A 158 -3.23 14.26 15.74
CA GLN A 158 -3.30 15.42 14.85
C GLN A 158 -2.89 15.05 13.43
N VAL A 159 -1.76 14.34 13.27
CA VAL A 159 -1.26 13.93 11.95
C VAL A 159 -2.26 13.07 11.20
N ILE A 160 -2.76 12.04 11.87
CA ILE A 160 -3.73 11.12 11.28
C ILE A 160 -5.02 11.85 10.93
N PHE A 161 -5.55 12.69 11.83
CA PHE A 161 -6.83 13.35 11.63
C PHE A 161 -6.77 14.40 10.52
N ASP A 162 -5.72 15.22 10.46
CA ASP A 162 -5.54 16.22 9.40
C ASP A 162 -5.43 15.55 8.02
N ALA A 163 -4.70 14.43 7.94
CA ALA A 163 -4.56 13.66 6.71
C ALA A 163 -5.90 13.06 6.24
N ILE A 164 -6.66 12.46 7.16
CA ILE A 164 -7.96 11.86 6.85
C ILE A 164 -8.97 12.94 6.46
N GLU A 165 -9.02 14.07 7.15
CA GLU A 165 -9.95 15.16 6.84
C GLU A 165 -9.69 15.73 5.44
N ASN A 166 -8.43 15.97 5.08
CA ASN A 166 -8.03 16.40 3.74
C ASN A 166 -8.43 15.36 2.67
N LEU A 167 -8.15 14.07 2.93
CA LEU A 167 -8.54 12.99 2.04
C LEU A 167 -10.06 12.95 1.82
N LEU A 168 -10.85 13.02 2.89
CA LEU A 168 -12.31 13.00 2.82
C LEU A 168 -12.87 14.24 2.12
N ALA A 169 -12.27 15.41 2.34
CA ALA A 169 -12.65 16.64 1.67
C ALA A 169 -12.42 16.57 0.15
N ASN A 170 -11.28 16.03 -0.28
CA ASN A 170 -10.94 15.92 -1.70
C ASN A 170 -11.71 14.81 -2.42
N THR A 171 -11.89 13.67 -1.76
CA THR A 171 -12.55 12.50 -2.36
C THR A 171 -14.08 12.57 -2.27
N LYS A 172 -14.62 13.36 -1.34
CA LYS A 172 -16.06 13.45 -1.02
C LYS A 172 -16.68 12.10 -0.64
N VAL A 173 -15.86 11.15 -0.18
CA VAL A 173 -16.31 9.83 0.29
C VAL A 173 -16.99 10.00 1.65
N ASN A 174 -18.15 9.39 1.83
CA ASN A 174 -18.81 9.37 3.13
C ASN A 174 -18.05 8.41 4.08
N PRO A 175 -17.65 8.84 5.29
CA PRO A 175 -16.99 7.96 6.25
C PRO A 175 -17.75 6.65 6.55
N ARG A 176 -19.07 6.62 6.38
CA ARG A 176 -19.89 5.41 6.57
C ARG A 176 -19.71 4.35 5.48
N ASP A 177 -19.24 4.73 4.30
CA ASP A 177 -18.98 3.80 3.18
C ASP A 177 -17.61 3.12 3.31
N ILE A 178 -16.76 3.62 4.22
CA ILE A 178 -15.48 3.02 4.57
C ILE A 178 -15.74 1.78 5.42
N GLY A 179 -15.28 0.63 4.92
CA GLY A 179 -15.53 -0.66 5.54
C GLY A 179 -14.32 -1.44 5.97
N ILE A 180 -13.14 -0.98 5.56
CA ILE A 180 -11.84 -1.51 5.95
C ILE A 180 -10.99 -0.30 6.34
N ILE A 181 -10.27 -0.41 7.45
CA ILE A 181 -9.22 0.52 7.81
C ILE A 181 -7.97 -0.25 8.19
N VAL A 182 -6.84 0.18 7.61
CA VAL A 182 -5.52 -0.31 7.94
C VAL A 182 -4.71 0.88 8.39
N VAL A 183 -4.35 0.92 9.67
CA VAL A 183 -3.44 1.94 10.21
C VAL A 183 -2.10 1.27 10.46
N ASN A 184 -1.01 1.86 9.96
CA ASN A 184 0.33 1.41 10.28
C ASN A 184 1.09 2.47 11.08
N SER A 185 1.86 2.01 12.06
CA SER A 185 2.88 2.77 12.73
C SER A 185 3.89 1.82 13.36
N SER A 186 5.16 1.95 13.00
CA SER A 186 6.20 1.06 13.52
C SER A 186 6.67 1.44 14.93
N MET A 187 6.62 2.73 15.26
CA MET A 187 7.27 3.30 16.44
C MET A 187 6.29 3.61 17.57
N PHE A 188 4.98 3.76 17.28
CA PHE A 188 3.99 4.12 18.29
C PHE A 188 2.70 3.29 18.16
N ASN A 189 2.49 2.36 19.08
CA ASN A 189 1.32 1.47 19.12
C ASN A 189 0.63 1.54 20.49
N PRO A 190 -0.11 2.62 20.78
CA PRO A 190 -0.76 2.82 22.09
C PRO A 190 -1.96 1.89 22.28
N THR A 191 -2.45 1.84 23.52
CA THR A 191 -3.77 1.29 23.87
C THR A 191 -4.64 2.43 24.40
N PRO A 192 -5.80 2.74 23.79
CA PRO A 192 -6.39 2.08 22.60
C PRO A 192 -5.58 2.29 21.31
N SER A 193 -5.74 1.40 20.33
CA SER A 193 -4.95 1.43 19.09
C SER A 193 -5.25 2.68 18.23
N LEU A 194 -4.29 3.08 17.39
CA LEU A 194 -4.46 4.19 16.44
C LEU A 194 -5.71 4.02 15.58
N SER A 195 -5.94 2.81 15.08
CA SER A 195 -7.15 2.49 14.32
C SER A 195 -8.43 2.68 15.13
N ALA A 196 -8.45 2.32 16.41
CA ALA A 196 -9.60 2.53 17.29
C ALA A 196 -9.88 4.03 17.53
N MET A 197 -8.84 4.86 17.60
CA MET A 197 -8.98 6.31 17.73
C MET A 197 -9.64 6.91 16.48
N VAL A 198 -9.20 6.51 15.28
CA VAL A 198 -9.81 6.93 14.01
C VAL A 198 -11.28 6.50 13.93
N LEU A 199 -11.58 5.24 14.26
CA LEU A 199 -12.94 4.71 14.32
C LEU A 199 -13.85 5.58 15.19
N ASN A 200 -13.37 5.94 16.38
CA ASN A 200 -14.13 6.72 17.35
C ASN A 200 -14.30 8.19 16.92
N LYS A 201 -13.28 8.81 16.33
CA LYS A 201 -13.29 10.21 15.88
C LYS A 201 -14.29 10.41 14.73
N TYR A 202 -14.18 9.61 13.66
CA TYR A 202 -14.99 9.77 12.44
C TYR A 202 -16.32 9.03 12.45
N LYS A 203 -16.63 8.32 13.55
CA LYS A 203 -17.86 7.52 13.69
C LYS A 203 -18.07 6.59 12.50
N LEU A 204 -17.00 5.90 12.11
CA LEU A 204 -17.02 4.90 11.05
C LEU A 204 -18.05 3.81 11.37
N ARG A 205 -18.46 3.04 10.35
CA ARG A 205 -19.49 2.01 10.52
C ARG A 205 -19.10 0.98 11.59
N ARG A 206 -20.08 0.48 12.35
CA ARG A 206 -19.83 -0.46 13.48
C ARG A 206 -19.21 -1.80 13.06
N ASN A 207 -19.50 -2.26 11.83
CA ASN A 207 -18.99 -3.52 11.27
C ASN A 207 -17.72 -3.32 10.41
N ILE A 208 -16.96 -2.26 10.66
CA ILE A 208 -15.68 -2.01 9.99
C ILE A 208 -14.65 -3.09 10.34
N LYS A 209 -13.80 -3.45 9.38
CA LYS A 209 -12.63 -4.29 9.61
C LYS A 209 -11.45 -3.37 9.93
N SER A 210 -10.95 -3.44 11.16
CA SER A 210 -9.88 -2.57 11.66
C SER A 210 -8.60 -3.36 11.87
N PHE A 211 -7.50 -2.88 11.30
CA PHE A 211 -6.17 -3.47 11.41
C PHE A 211 -5.19 -2.39 11.87
N SER A 212 -4.37 -2.71 12.89
CA SER A 212 -3.26 -1.87 13.35
C SER A 212 -1.97 -2.65 13.14
N LEU A 213 -1.09 -2.13 12.28
CA LEU A 213 0.13 -2.76 11.84
C LEU A 213 1.32 -2.08 12.51
N GLY A 214 2.20 -2.86 13.14
CA GLY A 214 3.41 -2.36 13.80
C GLY A 214 4.61 -3.28 13.57
N GLY A 215 5.81 -2.76 13.78
CA GLY A 215 7.06 -3.54 13.73
C GLY A 215 7.57 -3.93 12.34
N MET A 216 7.00 -3.41 11.25
CA MET A 216 7.42 -3.73 9.87
C MET A 216 8.38 -2.69 9.26
N GLY A 217 8.68 -1.61 9.99
CA GLY A 217 9.55 -0.52 9.55
C GLY A 217 9.01 0.15 8.28
N CYS A 218 9.93 0.63 7.45
CA CYS A 218 9.61 1.34 6.21
C CYS A 218 8.88 0.49 5.15
N SER A 219 8.75 -0.82 5.35
CA SER A 219 7.98 -1.70 4.46
C SER A 219 6.48 -1.74 4.79
N ALA A 220 6.08 -1.17 5.93
CA ALA A 220 4.71 -1.24 6.46
C ALA A 220 3.67 -0.66 5.49
N ASP A 221 4.02 0.36 4.71
CA ASP A 221 3.12 1.02 3.76
C ASP A 221 2.70 0.10 2.63
N VAL A 222 3.66 -0.55 1.98
CA VAL A 222 3.39 -1.45 0.86
C VAL A 222 2.62 -2.67 1.35
N ILE A 223 2.96 -3.19 2.53
CA ILE A 223 2.25 -4.30 3.17
C ILE A 223 0.80 -3.91 3.50
N ALA A 224 0.57 -2.69 4.01
CA ALA A 224 -0.76 -2.19 4.32
C ALA A 224 -1.63 -2.06 3.06
N ILE A 225 -1.05 -1.60 1.95
CA ILE A 225 -1.73 -1.52 0.65
C ILE A 225 -2.08 -2.92 0.12
N ASP A 226 -1.14 -3.87 0.18
CA ASP A 226 -1.37 -5.25 -0.28
C ASP A 226 -2.48 -5.93 0.54
N LEU A 227 -2.46 -5.76 1.87
CA LEU A 227 -3.54 -6.21 2.75
C LEU A 227 -4.89 -5.58 2.37
N ALA A 228 -4.93 -4.26 2.15
CA ALA A 228 -6.16 -3.58 1.76
C ALA A 228 -6.70 -4.09 0.41
N LYS A 229 -5.81 -4.35 -0.55
CA LYS A 229 -6.14 -4.93 -1.85
C LYS A 229 -6.78 -6.31 -1.69
N ASP A 230 -6.18 -7.20 -0.92
CA ASP A 230 -6.72 -8.54 -0.67
C ASP A 230 -8.08 -8.49 0.04
N LEU A 231 -8.24 -7.60 1.01
CA LEU A 231 -9.51 -7.40 1.69
C LEU A 231 -10.62 -6.88 0.76
N LEU A 232 -10.28 -6.01 -0.19
CA LEU A 232 -11.23 -5.50 -1.20
C LEU A 232 -11.66 -6.57 -2.21
N GLN A 233 -10.84 -7.60 -2.46
CA GLN A 233 -11.24 -8.73 -3.30
C GLN A 233 -12.37 -9.55 -2.65
N VAL A 234 -12.33 -9.68 -1.32
CA VAL A 234 -13.32 -10.43 -0.53
C VAL A 234 -14.53 -9.56 -0.17
N HIS A 235 -14.31 -8.29 0.17
CA HIS A 235 -15.33 -7.35 0.61
C HIS A 235 -15.67 -6.35 -0.51
N LYS A 236 -16.69 -6.69 -1.30
CA LYS A 236 -17.15 -5.85 -2.43
C LYS A 236 -17.95 -4.64 -1.96
N ASN A 237 -18.00 -3.61 -2.81
CA ASN A 237 -18.80 -2.40 -2.63
C ASN A 237 -18.51 -1.66 -1.31
N THR A 238 -17.23 -1.49 -1.00
CA THR A 238 -16.76 -0.79 0.20
C THR A 238 -15.46 -0.06 -0.10
N TYR A 239 -15.15 0.97 0.69
CA TYR A 239 -13.82 1.60 0.65
C TYR A 239 -12.89 1.03 1.70
N ALA A 240 -11.59 0.99 1.36
CA ALA A 240 -10.51 0.74 2.31
C ALA A 240 -9.74 2.05 2.54
N LEU A 241 -9.56 2.41 3.81
CA LEU A 241 -8.74 3.53 4.23
C LEU A 241 -7.41 3.00 4.75
N VAL A 242 -6.31 3.37 4.09
CA VAL A 242 -4.95 3.06 4.56
C VAL A 242 -4.34 4.33 5.11
N VAL A 243 -3.87 4.26 6.36
CA VAL A 243 -3.24 5.38 7.06
C VAL A 243 -1.85 4.93 7.50
N SER A 244 -0.86 5.70 7.11
CA SER A 244 0.53 5.48 7.50
C SER A 244 1.04 6.65 8.32
N THR A 245 1.67 6.36 9.45
CA THR A 245 2.27 7.40 10.27
C THR A 245 3.54 6.91 10.96
N GLU A 246 4.58 7.73 10.88
CA GLU A 246 5.81 7.57 11.63
C GLU A 246 5.88 8.68 12.67
N SER A 247 5.43 8.41 13.89
CA SER A 247 5.68 9.30 15.04
C SER A 247 6.80 8.71 15.89
N GLN A 248 7.70 9.57 16.37
CA GLN A 248 8.88 9.18 17.14
C GLN A 248 8.65 9.54 18.61
N PRO A 249 8.00 8.68 19.40
CA PRO A 249 7.97 8.86 20.84
C PRO A 249 9.39 8.59 21.37
N HIS A 250 10.08 9.62 21.85
CA HIS A 250 11.29 9.46 22.64
C HIS A 250 10.91 8.92 24.02
N VAL A 251 10.60 7.63 24.10
CA VAL A 251 10.41 6.92 25.37
C VAL A 251 11.69 6.17 25.66
N HIS A 252 12.37 6.54 26.75
CA HIS A 252 13.33 5.64 27.38
C HIS A 252 12.52 4.43 27.86
N TRP A 253 12.76 3.26 27.26
CA TRP A 253 12.26 1.97 27.73
C TRP A 253 13.10 1.47 28.89
#